data_AF-A0A938NQD1-F1
#
_entry.id   AF-A0A938NQD1-F1
#
_cell.length_a   1.000
_cell.length_b   1.000
_cell.length_c   1.000
_cell.angle_alpha   90.00
_cell.angle_beta   90.00
_cell.angle_gamma   90.00
#
_symmetry.space_group_name_H-M   'P 1'
#
loop_
_entity.id
_entity.type
_entity.pdbx_description
1 polymer ?
#
loop_
_entity_poly.entity_id
_entity_poly.type
_entity_poly.pdbx_seq_one_letter_code
_entity_poly.pdbx_strand_id
1 'polypeptide(L)' 'MIIEVDGGQHYTDEGIIRDKIRDDYLESQGYKVLRFSDREIFENLSGVIEKINGNL' A
#
# COMPACT_ATOMS: atom_id res chain seq x y z
N MET A 1 0.21 11.01 -4.63
CA MET A 1 0.65 9.78 -3.94
C MET A 1 -0.47 9.31 -3.04
N ILE A 2 -0.69 8.01 -2.96
CA ILE A 2 -1.68 7.35 -2.09
C ILE A 2 -0.90 6.44 -1.15
N ILE A 3 -1.27 6.44 0.13
CA ILE A 3 -0.69 5.55 1.14
C ILE A 3 -1.80 4.63 1.63
N GLU A 4 -1.59 3.32 1.54
CA GLU A 4 -2.53 2.31 2.00
C GLU A 4 -1.95 1.52 3.16
N VAL A 5 -2.80 1.22 4.14
CA VAL A 5 -2.46 0.37 5.28
C VAL A 5 -3.26 -0.91 5.18
N ASP A 6 -2.57 -2.03 5.00
CA ASP A 6 -3.14 -3.35 4.81
C ASP A 6 -3.14 -4.12 6.14
N GLY A 7 -4.33 -4.45 6.63
CA GLY A 7 -4.54 -5.24 7.82
C GLY A 7 -4.92 -6.68 7.48
N GLY A 8 -4.01 -7.45 6.88
CA GLY A 8 -4.02 -8.92 6.83
C GLY A 8 -5.25 -9.65 6.26
N GLN A 9 -6.28 -8.94 5.79
CA GLN A 9 -7.55 -9.51 5.28
C GLN A 9 -7.49 -9.81 3.77
N HIS A 10 -6.32 -9.59 3.14
CA HIS A 10 -6.13 -9.63 1.69
C HIS A 10 -5.67 -10.98 1.11
N TYR A 11 -5.64 -12.05 1.92
CA TYR A 11 -5.12 -13.36 1.48
C TYR A 11 -6.12 -14.29 0.78
N THR A 12 -7.32 -13.82 0.42
CA THR A 12 -8.21 -14.60 -0.46
C THR A 12 -7.93 -14.25 -1.92
N ASP A 13 -8.16 -15.21 -2.83
CA ASP A 13 -7.96 -15.00 -4.27
C ASP A 13 -8.78 -13.80 -4.78
N GLU A 14 -9.99 -13.58 -4.23
CA GLU A 14 -10.82 -12.42 -4.55
C GLU A 14 -10.22 -11.10 -4.02
N GLY A 15 -9.57 -11.13 -2.86
CA GLY A 15 -8.88 -9.98 -2.28
C GLY A 15 -7.73 -9.51 -3.16
N ILE A 16 -6.91 -10.45 -3.63
CA ILE A 16 -5.78 -10.18 -4.54
C ILE A 16 -6.26 -9.56 -5.85
N ILE A 17 -7.32 -10.12 -6.45
CA ILE A 17 -7.88 -9.60 -7.71
C ILE A 17 -8.40 -8.18 -7.52
N ARG A 18 -9.13 -7.91 -6.42
CA ARG A 18 -9.65 -6.57 -6.13
C ARG A 18 -8.54 -5.55 -5.92
N ASP A 19 -7.50 -5.93 -5.19
CA ASP A 19 -6.34 -5.07 -4.99
C ASP A 19 -5.67 -4.73 -6.30
N LYS A 20 -5.45 -5.73 -7.15
CA LYS A 20 -4.84 -5.51 -8.46
C LYS A 20 -5.65 -4.54 -9.32
N ILE A 21 -6.98 -4.71 -9.39
CA ILE A 21 -7.85 -3.81 -10.16
C ILE A 21 -7.78 -2.38 -9.62
N ARG A 22 -7.73 -2.24 -8.29
CA ARG A 22 -7.63 -0.94 -7.63
C ARG A 22 -6.29 -0.28 -7.92
N ASP A 23 -5.19 -1.02 -7.79
CA ASP A 23 -3.84 -0.52 -8.05
C ASP A 23 -3.70 -0.09 -9.52
N ASP A 24 -4.13 -0.94 -10.46
CA ASP A 24 -4.08 -0.64 -11.90
C ASP A 24 -4.91 0.62 -12.24
N TYR A 25 -6.07 0.82 -11.60
CA TYR A 25 -6.88 2.03 -11.79
C TYR A 25 -6.19 3.29 -11.23
N LEU A 26 -5.62 3.22 -10.02
CA LEU A 26 -4.95 4.36 -9.40
C LEU A 26 -3.69 4.76 -10.18
N GLU A 27 -2.92 3.79 -10.65
CA GLU A 27 -1.78 4.03 -11.54
C GLU A 27 -2.21 4.68 -12.85
N SER A 28 -3.34 4.24 -13.43
CA SER A 28 -3.87 4.85 -14.66
C SER A 28 -4.27 6.33 -14.49
N GLN A 29 -4.56 6.76 -13.26
CA GLN A 29 -4.84 8.16 -12.93
C GLN A 29 -3.57 8.97 -12.61
N GLY A 30 -2.38 8.36 -12.72
CA GLY A 30 -1.09 8.99 -12.41
C GLY A 30 -0.76 9.01 -10.93
N TYR A 31 -1.47 8.23 -10.10
CA TYR A 31 -1.12 8.09 -8.69
C TYR A 31 -0.07 7.01 -8.48
N LYS A 32 0.89 7.31 -7.60
CA LYS A 32 1.79 6.33 -7.01
C LYS A 32 1.19 5.80 -5.71
N VAL A 33 1.07 4.48 -5.57
CA VAL A 33 0.56 3.81 -4.38
C VAL A 33 1.73 3.26 -3.56
N LEU A 34 1.78 3.59 -2.27
CA LEU A 34 2.68 2.97 -1.29
C LEU A 34 1.82 2.17 -0.30
N ARG A 35 2.04 0.86 -0.25
CA ARG A 35 1.33 -0.02 0.68
C ARG A 35 2.24 -0.45 1.82
N PHE A 36 1.68 -0.45 3.03
CA PHE A 36 2.32 -0.85 4.27
C PHE A 36 1.43 -1.83 5.01
N SER A 37 2.00 -2.87 5.62
CA SER A 37 1.22 -3.69 6.57
C SER A 37 1.07 -2.96 7.89
N ASP A 38 0.01 -3.27 8.63
CA ASP A 38 -0.16 -2.85 10.03
C ASP A 38 1.09 -3.21 10.86
N ARG A 39 1.61 -4.43 10.68
CA ARG A 39 2.85 -4.89 11.31
C ARG A 39 4.04 -4.01 10.98
N GLU A 40 4.24 -3.63 9.72
CA GLU A 40 5.34 -2.76 9.32
C GLU A 40 5.26 -1.38 9.99
N ILE A 41 4.05 -0.85 10.16
CA ILE A 41 3.83 0.42 10.85
C ILE A 41 4.14 0.28 12.35
N PHE A 42 3.67 -0.78 12.99
CA PHE A 42 3.87 -0.99 14.43
C PHE A 42 5.31 -1.38 14.79
N GLU A 43 5.99 -2.14 13.93
CA GLU A 43 7.34 -2.66 14.20
C GLU A 43 8.45 -1.78 13.62
N ASN A 44 8.18 -0.99 12.57
CA ASN A 44 9.20 -0.21 11.87
C ASN A 44 8.67 1.13 11.31
N LEU A 45 8.07 1.95 12.17
CA LEU A 45 7.55 3.25 11.78
C LEU A 45 8.61 4.15 11.10
N SER A 46 9.86 4.10 11.56
CA SER A 46 10.95 4.90 10.97
C SER A 46 11.19 4.55 9.50
N GLY A 47 11.22 3.26 9.16
CA GLY A 47 11.37 2.81 7.77
C GLY A 47 10.17 3.19 6.89
N VAL A 48 8.95 3.15 7.46
CA VAL A 48 7.74 3.64 6.78
C VAL A 48 7.86 5.12 6.42
N ILE A 49 8.26 5.96 7.39
CA ILE A 49 8.45 7.40 7.18
C ILE A 49 9.56 7.68 6.16
N GLU A 50 10.68 6.97 6.23
CA GLU A 50 11.78 7.13 5.27
C GLU A 50 11.31 6.81 3.85
N LYS A 51 10.55 5.72 3.69
CA LYS A 51 9.99 5.33 2.40
C LYS A 51 8.99 6.37 1.89
N ILE A 52 8.14 6.93 2.74
CA ILE A 52 7.25 8.04 2.34
C ILE A 52 8.06 9.23 1.86
N ASN A 53 9.06 9.67 2.63
CA ASN A 53 9.89 10.83 2.29
C ASN A 53 10.69 10.65 1.00
N GLY A 54 11.21 9.45 0.72
CA GLY A 54 11.93 9.15 -0.52
C GLY A 54 11.03 9.09 -1.77
N ASN A 55 9.71 9.18 -1.61
CA ASN A 55 8.74 9.11 -2.69
C ASN A 55 7.85 10.38 -2.78
N LEU A 56 8.17 11.42 -2.00
CA LEU A 56 7.69 12.80 -2.18
C LEU A 56 8.43 13.47 -3.34
#